data_AF-A0A5N5TDJ8-F1
#
_entry.id   AF-A0A5N5TDJ8-F1
#
_cell.length_a   1.000
_cell.length_b   1.000
_cell.length_c   1.000
_cell.angle_alpha   90.00
_cell.angle_beta   90.00
_cell.angle_gamma   90.00
#
_symmetry.space_group_name_H-M   'P 1'
#
loop_
_entity.id
_entity.type
_entity.pdbx_description
1 polymer ?
#
loop_
_entity_poly.entity_id
_entity_poly.type
_entity_poly.pdbx_seq_one_letter_code
_entity_poly.pdbx_strand_id
1 'polypeptide(L)'
;MEHDLTYTPVNDMEGKTIMCCENGHLVSPMPESCFPILISPEDGVYNSRDQRCINFVRSSFALNEDCNFGPVEQLNVVTHWLDGSMIIWFYGNHKA
;
A
#
# COMPACT_ATOMS: atom_id res chain seq x y z
N MET A 1 15.42 -10.33 -6.15
CA MET A 1 14.86 -10.78 -7.44
C MET A 1 13.42 -10.31 -7.59
N GLU A 2 12.53 -10.50 -6.61
CA GLU A 2 11.14 -10.00 -6.70
C GLU A 2 11.06 -8.47 -6.88
N HIS A 3 11.82 -7.70 -6.09
CA HIS A 3 11.99 -6.24 -6.28
C HIS A 3 12.47 -5.75 -7.66
N ASP A 4 12.88 -6.64 -8.58
CA ASP A 4 13.29 -6.29 -9.95
C ASP A 4 12.17 -6.50 -10.97
N LEU A 5 11.07 -7.14 -10.58
CA LEU A 5 9.98 -7.54 -11.47
C LEU A 5 8.65 -6.91 -11.11
N THR A 6 8.39 -6.76 -9.82
CA THR A 6 7.10 -6.28 -9.31
C THR A 6 7.29 -5.33 -8.14
N TYR A 7 6.62 -4.19 -8.21
CA TYR A 7 6.46 -3.28 -7.10
C TYR A 7 5.16 -2.50 -7.29
N THR A 8 4.20 -2.76 -6.41
CA THR A 8 2.90 -2.08 -6.41
C THR A 8 2.89 -1.01 -5.32
N PRO A 9 2.82 0.28 -5.69
CA PRO A 9 2.84 1.35 -4.71
C PRO A 9 1.52 1.44 -3.94
N VAL A 10 1.56 2.19 -2.84
CA VAL A 10 0.39 2.64 -2.09
C VAL A 10 0.30 4.16 -2.21
N ASN A 11 -0.93 4.69 -2.21
CA ASN A 11 -1.12 6.13 -2.25
C ASN A 11 -0.67 6.77 -0.93
N ASP A 12 -0.07 7.96 -1.03
CA ASP A 12 0.12 8.85 0.11
C ASP A 12 -0.94 9.96 0.11
N MET A 13 -1.04 10.68 1.22
CA MET A 13 -1.82 11.91 1.33
C MET A 13 -0.86 13.04 1.64
N GLU A 14 -0.59 13.89 0.64
CA GLU A 14 0.29 15.07 0.79
C GLU A 14 1.70 14.71 1.31
N GLY A 15 2.28 13.60 0.82
CA GLY A 15 3.60 13.13 1.26
C GLY A 15 3.61 12.43 2.63
N LYS A 16 2.43 12.18 3.23
CA LYS A 16 2.29 11.45 4.49
C LYS A 16 1.67 10.07 4.27
N THR A 17 2.18 9.09 5.02
CA THR A 17 1.60 7.74 5.05
C THR A 17 0.17 7.80 5.58
N ILE A 18 -0.73 7.12 4.87
CA ILE A 18 -2.13 7.00 5.27
C ILE A 18 -2.25 6.01 6.44
N MET A 19 -2.95 6.43 7.49
CA MET A 19 -3.24 5.60 8.67
C MET A 19 -4.72 5.23 8.69
N CYS A 20 -4.99 3.94 8.58
CA CYS A 20 -6.33 3.32 8.63
C CYS A 20 -6.63 2.74 10.01
N CYS A 21 -5.59 2.38 10.74
CA CYS A 21 -5.65 1.90 12.11
C CYS A 21 -4.59 2.63 12.93
N GLU A 22 -5.03 3.43 13.90
CA GLU A 22 -4.16 4.23 14.76
C GLU A 22 -4.39 3.82 16.21
N ASN A 23 -3.30 3.52 16.93
CA ASN A 23 -3.33 3.06 18.32
C ASN A 23 -4.28 1.86 18.56
N GLY A 24 -4.41 0.96 17.58
CA GLY A 24 -5.28 -0.21 17.69
C GLY A 24 -6.73 0.02 17.31
N HIS A 25 -7.12 1.26 16.97
CA HIS A 25 -8.50 1.63 16.66
C HIS A 25 -8.65 2.17 15.24
N LEU A 26 -9.85 2.04 14.68
CA LEU A 26 -10.15 2.54 13.33
C LEU A 26 -10.16 4.07 13.33
N VAL A 27 -9.54 4.66 12.31
CA VAL A 27 -9.56 6.12 12.11
C VAL A 27 -10.93 6.56 11.57
N SER A 28 -11.42 7.72 12.02
CA SER A 28 -12.68 8.31 11.57
C SER A 28 -12.53 9.82 11.32
N PRO A 29 -12.91 10.34 10.12
CA PRO A 29 -13.45 9.60 8.98
C PRO A 29 -12.40 8.67 8.35
N MET A 30 -12.84 7.51 7.87
CA MET A 30 -11.96 6.53 7.24
C MET A 30 -11.61 7.00 5.80
N PRO A 31 -10.32 7.10 5.44
CA PRO A 31 -9.90 7.38 4.06
C PRO A 31 -10.41 6.33 3.06
N GLU A 32 -10.69 6.71 1.81
CA GLU A 32 -11.20 5.77 0.78
C GLU A 32 -10.19 4.67 0.43
N SER A 33 -8.90 4.98 0.50
CA SER A 33 -7.82 4.02 0.25
C SER A 33 -7.66 3.00 1.37
N CYS A 34 -8.36 3.15 2.50
CA CYS A 34 -8.19 2.25 3.63
C CYS A 34 -8.92 0.93 3.46
N PHE A 35 -8.27 -0.15 3.91
CA PHE A 35 -8.88 -1.46 4.05
C PHE A 35 -8.30 -2.20 5.27
N PRO A 36 -8.51 -1.65 6.48
CA PRO A 36 -7.85 -2.15 7.68
C PRO A 36 -8.23 -3.60 7.96
N ILE A 37 -7.25 -4.38 8.41
CA ILE A 37 -7.49 -5.78 8.78
C ILE A 37 -8.11 -5.76 10.17
N LEU A 38 -9.36 -6.19 10.29
CA LEU A 38 -10.03 -6.26 11.59
C LEU A 38 -9.53 -7.47 12.39
N ILE A 39 -9.25 -7.24 13.67
CA ILE A 39 -8.78 -8.28 14.59
C ILE A 39 -9.99 -8.85 15.33
N SER A 40 -10.06 -10.17 15.40
CA SER A 40 -11.10 -10.86 16.16
C SER A 40 -10.99 -10.53 17.65
N PRO A 41 -12.12 -10.31 18.38
CA PRO A 41 -12.10 -10.18 19.83
C PRO A 41 -11.51 -11.39 20.56
N GLU A 42 -11.52 -12.56 19.94
CA GLU A 42 -11.03 -13.82 20.49
C GLU A 42 -9.51 -14.03 20.28
N ASP A 43 -8.86 -13.12 19.55
CA ASP A 43 -7.42 -13.17 19.34
C ASP A 43 -6.67 -12.77 20.63
N GLY A 44 -6.21 -13.75 21.39
CA GLY A 44 -5.51 -13.53 22.65
C GLY A 44 -4.19 -12.75 22.53
N VAL A 45 -3.56 -12.74 21.34
CA VAL A 45 -2.29 -12.04 21.12
C VAL A 45 -2.52 -10.53 21.00
N TYR A 46 -3.56 -10.12 20.27
CA TYR A 46 -3.82 -8.71 19.98
C TYR A 46 -4.81 -8.08 20.95
N ASN A 47 -5.80 -8.83 21.43
CA ASN A 47 -6.80 -8.31 22.36
C ASN A 47 -6.20 -7.93 23.73
N SER A 48 -5.15 -8.63 24.16
CA SER A 48 -4.40 -8.28 25.38
C SER A 48 -3.65 -6.94 25.29
N ARG A 49 -3.54 -6.36 24.09
CA ARG A 49 -2.84 -5.10 23.81
C ARG A 49 -3.78 -3.98 23.34
N ASP A 50 -5.09 -4.13 23.53
CA ASP A 50 -6.12 -3.20 23.03
C ASP A 50 -6.03 -2.95 21.50
N GLN A 51 -5.52 -3.92 20.73
CA GLN A 51 -5.41 -3.83 19.28
C GLN A 51 -6.62 -4.48 18.62
N ARG A 52 -7.43 -3.68 17.90
CA ARG A 52 -8.67 -4.12 17.22
C ARG A 52 -8.58 -4.12 15.70
N CYS A 53 -7.53 -3.53 15.13
CA CYS A 53 -7.26 -3.54 13.70
C CYS A 53 -5.76 -3.58 13.39
N ILE A 54 -5.36 -3.79 12.15
CA ILE A 54 -4.00 -3.61 11.64
C ILE A 54 -4.05 -2.59 10.50
N ASN A 55 -3.07 -1.69 10.45
CA ASN A 55 -3.00 -0.68 9.40
C ASN A 55 -2.80 -1.34 8.03
N PHE A 56 -3.72 -1.10 7.10
CA PHE A 56 -3.61 -1.56 5.72
C PHE A 56 -4.26 -0.56 4.77
N VAL A 57 -3.47 -0.08 3.81
CA VAL A 57 -3.86 0.83 2.75
C VAL A 57 -3.87 0.04 1.44
N ARG A 58 -4.92 0.21 0.63
CA ARG A 58 -5.05 -0.40 -0.68
C ARG A 58 -3.92 0.07 -1.60
N SER A 59 -3.48 -0.85 -2.45
CA SER A 59 -2.58 -0.55 -3.57
C SER A 59 -3.13 0.57 -4.44
N SER A 60 -2.23 1.38 -5.00
CA SER A 60 -2.57 2.35 -6.04
C SER A 60 -3.10 1.63 -7.27
N PHE A 61 -4.12 2.21 -7.89
CA PHE A 61 -4.68 1.68 -9.12
C PHE A 61 -3.94 2.21 -10.34
N ALA A 62 -3.88 1.41 -11.39
CA ALA A 62 -3.47 1.83 -12.72
C ALA A 62 -4.63 2.50 -13.44
N LEU A 63 -4.33 3.49 -14.27
CA LEU A 63 -5.27 3.97 -15.27
C LEU A 63 -5.25 3.00 -16.45
N ASN A 64 -6.44 2.62 -16.93
CA ASN A 64 -6.55 1.88 -18.19
C ASN A 64 -5.98 2.73 -19.34
N GLU A 65 -5.45 2.09 -20.38
CA GLU A 65 -4.85 2.75 -21.55
C GLU A 65 -5.81 3.76 -22.20
N ASP A 66 -7.10 3.42 -22.25
CA ASP A 66 -8.14 4.30 -22.79
C ASP A 66 -8.71 5.30 -21.77
N CYS A 67 -8.18 5.35 -20.55
CA CYS A 67 -8.67 6.18 -19.43
C CYS A 67 -10.19 6.03 -19.17
N ASN A 68 -10.72 4.84 -19.42
CA ASN A 68 -12.15 4.53 -19.26
C ASN A 68 -12.45 3.85 -17.93
N PHE A 69 -13.71 3.94 -17.50
CA PHE A 69 -14.21 3.19 -16.35
C PHE A 69 -14.19 1.69 -16.62
N GLY A 70 -13.73 0.92 -15.64
CA GLY A 70 -13.64 -0.53 -15.70
C GLY A 70 -13.22 -1.13 -14.37
N PRO A 71 -12.91 -2.43 -14.32
CA PRO A 71 -12.28 -3.05 -13.17
C PRO A 71 -11.01 -2.30 -12.76
N VAL A 72 -10.74 -2.25 -11.46
CA VAL A 72 -9.54 -1.63 -10.91
C VAL A 72 -8.37 -2.61 -11.07
N GLU A 73 -7.34 -2.18 -11.78
CA GLU A 73 -6.07 -2.92 -11.93
C GLU A 73 -4.99 -2.29 -11.05
N GLN A 74 -4.05 -3.10 -10.53
CA GLN A 74 -2.92 -2.58 -9.75
C GLN A 74 -1.78 -2.12 -10.66
N LEU A 75 -1.12 -1.03 -10.27
CA LEU A 75 0.05 -0.52 -10.95
C LEU A 75 1.31 -1.31 -10.58
N ASN A 76 2.13 -1.67 -11.56
CA ASN A 76 3.53 -2.06 -11.34
C ASN A 76 4.44 -0.93 -11.81
N VAL A 77 5.25 -0.35 -10.91
CA VAL A 77 6.11 0.80 -11.24
C VAL A 77 7.54 0.44 -11.58
N VAL A 78 7.89 -0.85 -11.57
CA VAL A 78 9.18 -1.36 -12.07
C VAL A 78 9.01 -2.05 -13.42
N THR A 79 10.13 -2.28 -14.11
CA THR A 79 10.14 -3.01 -15.37
C THR A 79 9.83 -4.48 -15.12
N HIS A 80 9.21 -5.16 -16.09
CA HIS A 80 8.96 -6.60 -16.00
C HIS A 80 10.17 -7.48 -16.38
N TRP A 81 11.33 -6.87 -16.66
CA TRP A 81 12.53 -7.57 -17.10
C TRP A 81 13.46 -7.81 -15.91
N LEU A 82 14.21 -8.92 -15.93
CA LEU A 82 15.36 -9.10 -15.03
C LEU A 82 16.55 -8.29 -15.54
N ASP A 83 16.48 -6.98 -15.41
CA ASP A 83 17.47 -6.03 -15.92
C ASP A 83 18.27 -5.33 -14.80
N GLY A 84 18.02 -5.66 -13.53
CA GLY A 84 18.65 -5.00 -12.40
C GLY A 84 18.14 -3.58 -12.14
N SER A 85 16.94 -3.24 -12.64
CA SER A 85 16.21 -2.00 -12.37
C SER A 85 16.24 -1.62 -10.89
N MET A 86 16.11 -2.58 -9.96
CA MET A 86 16.24 -2.37 -8.52
C MET A 86 17.51 -1.57 -8.14
N ILE A 87 18.66 -1.90 -8.76
CA ILE A 87 19.94 -1.25 -8.48
C ILE A 87 19.96 0.12 -9.14
N ILE A 88 19.56 0.22 -10.41
CA ILE A 88 19.64 1.44 -11.20
C ILE A 88 18.69 2.52 -10.66
N TRP A 89 17.45 2.15 -10.33
CA TRP A 89 16.47 3.05 -9.72
C TRP A 89 16.97 3.63 -8.40
N PHE A 90 17.59 2.80 -7.56
CA PHE A 90 18.11 3.26 -6.27
C PHE A 90 19.16 4.37 -6.43
N TYR A 91 20.10 4.23 -7.38
CA TYR A 91 21.09 5.27 -7.65
C TYR A 91 20.52 6.49 -8.40
N GLY A 92 19.44 6.31 -9.17
CA GLY A 92 18.76 7.39 -9.88
C GLY A 92 17.96 8.34 -8.97
N ASN A 93 17.41 7.84 -7.86
CA ASN A 93 16.65 8.64 -6.89
C ASN A 93 17.52 9.43 -5.89
N HIS A 94 18.85 9.26 -5.95
CA HIS A 94 19.79 10.01 -5.10
C HIS A 94 20.33 11.29 -5.76
N LYS A 95 19.72 11.73 -6.87
CA LYS A 95 19.95 13.03 -7.50
C LYS A 95 18.64 13.81 -7.68
N ALA A 96 18.20 14.44 -6.60
CA ALA A 96 17.65 15.81 -6.50
C ALA A 96 16.91 15.94 -5.17
#